data_AF-A0A5J4L0Z5-F1
#
_entry.id   AF-A0A5J4L0Z5-F1
#
_cell.length_a   1.000
_cell.length_b   1.000
_cell.length_c   1.000
_cell.angle_alpha   90.00
_cell.angle_beta   90.00
_cell.angle_gamma   90.00
#
_symmetry.space_group_name_H-M   'P 1'
#
loop_
_entity.id
_entity.type
_entity.pdbx_description
1 polymer ?
#
loop_
_entity_poly.entity_id
_entity_poly.type
_entity_poly.pdbx_seq_one_letter_code
_entity_poly.pdbx_strand_id
1 'polypeptide(L)'
;MELDVSIDKDSISIPISNPFHLDIDAILKKIEDFVSSKGLNLNDVDIKGLLPKMVRGIAGCEGGCPANALELVRNGFNNFDLTYIEGGILSAKTELENGSVLNLKMFPDF
;
A
#
# COMPACT_ATOMS: atom_id res chain seq x y z
N MET A 1 -0.47 -2.21 -12.55
CA MET A 1 -0.49 -2.66 -11.15
C MET A 1 -1.68 -1.97 -10.50
N GLU A 2 -2.32 -2.57 -9.51
CA GLU A 2 -3.44 -1.94 -8.82
C GLU A 2 -3.19 -1.90 -7.32
N LEU A 3 -3.53 -0.78 -6.68
CA LEU A 3 -3.57 -0.64 -5.24
C LEU A 3 -5.04 -0.59 -4.80
N ASP A 4 -5.50 -1.61 -4.10
CA ASP A 4 -6.78 -1.58 -3.38
C ASP A 4 -6.55 -1.04 -1.98
N VAL A 5 -7.40 -0.09 -1.58
CA VAL A 5 -7.39 0.50 -0.24
C VAL A 5 -8.76 0.33 0.36
N SER A 6 -8.83 -0.34 1.49
CA SER A 6 -10.10 -0.70 2.13
C SER A 6 -10.12 -0.35 3.61
N ILE A 7 -11.29 0.07 4.08
CA ILE A 7 -11.63 0.26 5.50
C ILE A 7 -12.98 -0.42 5.71
N ASP A 8 -13.03 -1.37 6.65
CA ASP A 8 -14.22 -2.18 6.95
C ASP A 8 -14.82 -2.89 5.71
N LYS A 9 -15.93 -2.38 5.17
CA LYS A 9 -16.64 -2.94 4.01
C LYS A 9 -16.45 -2.13 2.73
N ASP A 10 -15.83 -0.96 2.83
CA ASP A 10 -15.64 -0.05 1.72
C ASP A 10 -14.22 -0.18 1.17
N SER A 11 -14.07 -0.03 -0.14
CA SER A 11 -12.76 0.04 -0.77
C SER A 11 -12.73 0.95 -1.98
N ILE A 12 -11.53 1.38 -2.34
CA ILE A 12 -11.22 2.06 -3.60
C ILE A 12 -10.05 1.36 -4.28
N SER A 13 -10.16 1.19 -5.60
CA SER A 13 -9.04 0.72 -6.45
C SER A 13 -8.34 1.92 -7.09
N ILE A 14 -7.03 1.99 -6.93
CA ILE A 14 -6.16 3.01 -7.49
C ILE A 14 -5.25 2.35 -8.54
N PRO A 15 -5.43 2.62 -9.83
CA PRO A 15 -4.55 2.08 -10.86
C PRO A 15 -3.18 2.75 -10.80
N ILE A 16 -2.12 1.94 -10.86
CA ILE A 16 -0.72 2.35 -10.94
C ILE A 16 -0.21 1.97 -12.34
N SER A 17 -0.15 2.98 -13.22
CA SER A 17 0.25 2.80 -14.62
C SER A 17 1.75 2.60 -14.80
N ASN A 18 2.57 3.18 -13.91
CA ASN A 18 4.02 3.00 -13.92
C ASN A 18 4.55 2.81 -12.49
N PRO A 19 4.91 1.58 -12.10
CA PRO A 19 5.43 1.30 -10.75
C PRO A 19 6.80 1.95 -10.47
N PHE A 20 7.56 2.32 -11.49
CA PHE A 20 8.88 2.92 -11.30
C PHE A 20 8.84 4.45 -11.16
N HIS A 21 7.71 5.05 -11.56
CA HIS A 21 7.47 6.48 -11.47
C HIS A 21 6.10 6.73 -10.81
N LEU A 22 5.94 6.28 -9.56
CA LEU A 22 4.72 6.55 -8.81
C LEU A 22 4.56 8.04 -8.56
N ASP A 23 3.37 8.54 -8.89
CA ASP A 23 2.87 9.80 -8.34
C ASP A 23 2.36 9.56 -6.91
N ILE A 24 3.30 9.54 -5.97
CA ILE A 24 3.02 9.24 -4.56
C ILE A 24 2.03 10.24 -3.98
N ASP A 25 2.17 11.52 -4.32
CA ASP A 25 1.32 12.57 -3.76
C ASP A 25 -0.11 12.46 -4.30
N ALA A 26 -0.31 12.12 -5.58
CA ALA A 26 -1.65 11.86 -6.12
C ALA A 26 -2.31 10.61 -5.53
N ILE A 27 -1.54 9.54 -5.31
CA ILE A 27 -2.06 8.32 -4.67
C ILE A 27 -2.41 8.60 -3.21
N LEU A 28 -1.52 9.24 -2.47
CA LEU A 28 -1.75 9.62 -1.08
C LEU A 28 -3.01 10.47 -0.95
N LYS A 29 -3.19 11.47 -1.82
CA LYS A 29 -4.40 12.30 -1.83
C LYS A 29 -5.67 11.47 -2.02
N LYS A 30 -5.69 10.49 -2.93
CA LYS A 30 -6.85 9.60 -3.12
C LYS A 30 -7.16 8.78 -1.86
N ILE A 31 -6.13 8.33 -1.16
CA ILE A 31 -6.28 7.58 0.09
C ILE A 31 -6.79 8.49 1.20
N GLU A 32 -6.23 9.69 1.34
CA GLU A 32 -6.68 10.72 2.28
C GLU A 32 -8.14 11.11 2.03
N ASP A 33 -8.54 11.35 0.77
CA ASP A 33 -9.91 11.67 0.38
C ASP A 33 -10.87 10.51 0.76
N PHE A 34 -10.46 9.26 0.51
CA PHE A 34 -11.23 8.07 0.88
C PHE A 34 -11.38 7.92 2.39
N VAL A 35 -10.29 8.03 3.15
CA VAL A 35 -10.29 7.93 4.62
C VAL A 35 -11.12 9.07 5.23
N SER A 36 -10.96 10.29 4.71
CA SER A 36 -11.71 11.48 5.15
C SER A 36 -13.21 11.34 4.85
N SER A 37 -13.59 10.71 3.74
CA SER A 37 -15.01 10.44 3.42
C SER A 37 -15.71 9.53 4.43
N LYS A 38 -14.92 8.81 5.26
CA LYS A 38 -15.40 7.97 6.37
C LYS A 38 -15.33 8.67 7.73
N GLY A 39 -14.93 9.95 7.77
CA GLY A 39 -14.75 10.71 9.00
C GLY A 39 -13.50 10.30 9.80
N LEU A 40 -12.51 9.71 9.12
CA LEU A 40 -11.26 9.22 9.70
C LEU A 40 -10.08 10.10 9.27
N ASN A 41 -8.94 9.92 9.92
CA ASN A 41 -7.68 10.56 9.56
C ASN A 41 -6.56 9.51 9.43
N LEU A 42 -5.46 9.90 8.81
CA LEU A 42 -4.25 9.08 8.65
C LEU A 42 -3.12 9.55 9.57
N ASN A 43 -3.46 10.20 10.69
CA ASN A 43 -2.45 10.71 11.60
C ASN A 43 -1.50 9.57 12.00
N ASP A 44 -0.20 9.84 11.95
CA ASP A 44 0.88 8.89 12.28
C ASP A 44 0.98 7.63 11.39
N VAL A 45 0.26 7.57 10.26
CA VAL A 45 0.37 6.49 9.28
C VAL A 45 1.27 6.90 8.11
N ASP A 46 2.47 6.31 8.03
CA ASP A 46 3.44 6.63 6.97
C ASP A 46 3.16 5.90 5.64
N ILE A 47 2.02 6.21 5.00
CA ILE A 47 1.68 5.68 3.68
C ILE A 47 2.71 6.12 2.63
N LYS A 48 3.19 7.36 2.73
CA LYS A 48 4.15 7.95 1.79
C LYS A 48 5.46 7.16 1.74
N GLY A 49 5.97 6.71 2.89
CA GLY A 49 7.15 5.86 2.99
C GLY A 49 6.88 4.38 2.66
N LEU A 50 5.66 3.89 2.93
CA LEU A 50 5.27 2.51 2.65
C LEU A 50 5.16 2.22 1.14
N LEU A 51 4.50 3.11 0.38
CA LEU A 51 4.14 2.87 -1.03
C LEU A 51 5.36 2.48 -1.90
N PRO A 52 6.49 3.20 -1.89
CA PRO A 52 7.66 2.84 -2.70
C PRO A 52 8.24 1.48 -2.31
N LYS A 53 8.17 1.11 -1.03
CA LYS A 53 8.67 -0.19 -0.56
C LYS A 53 7.77 -1.32 -1.04
N MET A 54 6.46 -1.14 -0.96
CA MET A 54 5.52 -2.13 -1.49
C MET A 54 5.73 -2.35 -2.98
N VAL A 55 5.85 -1.26 -3.74
CA VAL A 55 6.07 -1.33 -5.19
C VAL A 55 7.39 -2.01 -5.52
N ARG A 56 8.49 -1.66 -4.83
CA ARG A 56 9.77 -2.36 -4.99
C ARG A 56 9.67 -3.85 -4.62
N GLY A 57 8.86 -4.18 -3.62
CA GLY A 57 8.57 -5.56 -3.23
C GLY A 57 7.94 -6.37 -4.36
N ILE A 58 7.08 -5.76 -5.18
CA ILE A 58 6.34 -6.43 -6.26
C ILE A 58 7.01 -6.31 -7.63
N ALA A 59 7.40 -5.11 -8.05
CA ALA A 59 7.91 -4.82 -9.39
C ALA A 59 9.45 -4.74 -9.46
N GLY A 60 10.15 -4.74 -8.32
CA GLY A 60 11.58 -4.45 -8.30
C GLY A 60 11.87 -2.97 -8.55
N CYS A 61 12.95 -2.66 -9.25
CA CYS A 61 13.26 -1.29 -9.66
C CYS A 61 13.63 -1.22 -11.15
N GLU A 62 13.53 -0.01 -11.70
CA GLU A 62 13.85 0.28 -13.10
C GLU A 62 15.27 -0.18 -13.50
N GLY A 63 16.22 -0.12 -12.56
CA GLY A 63 17.59 -0.58 -12.75
C GLY A 63 17.76 -2.11 -12.79
N GLY A 64 16.68 -2.90 -12.81
CA GLY A 64 16.72 -4.36 -12.91
C GLY A 64 16.97 -5.08 -11.60
N CYS A 65 16.81 -4.42 -10.45
CA CYS A 65 16.86 -5.11 -9.18
C CYS A 65 15.62 -6.00 -9.00
N PRO A 66 15.78 -7.21 -8.43
CA PRO A 66 14.67 -8.15 -8.30
C PRO A 66 13.61 -7.63 -7.33
N ALA A 67 12.36 -8.00 -7.60
CA ALA A 67 11.26 -7.87 -6.66
C ALA A 67 11.56 -8.70 -5.40
N ASN A 68 11.36 -8.13 -4.21
CA ASN A 68 11.61 -8.82 -2.94
C ASN A 68 10.59 -8.48 -1.84
N ALA A 69 9.33 -8.84 -2.08
CA ALA A 69 8.25 -8.65 -1.12
C ALA A 69 8.48 -9.41 0.20
N LEU A 70 9.10 -10.59 0.15
CA LEU A 70 9.37 -11.40 1.34
C LEU A 70 10.37 -10.73 2.30
N GLU A 71 11.38 -10.05 1.78
CA GLU A 71 12.31 -9.27 2.62
C GLU A 71 11.60 -8.10 3.28
N LEU A 72 10.73 -7.39 2.55
CA LEU A 72 9.94 -6.31 3.14
C LEU A 72 9.04 -6.83 4.27
N VAL A 73 8.35 -7.95 4.05
CA VAL A 73 7.51 -8.59 5.09
C VAL A 73 8.34 -8.98 6.32
N ARG A 74 9.54 -9.54 6.12
CA ARG A 74 10.43 -9.91 7.24
C ARG A 74 10.95 -8.72 8.03
N ASN A 75 11.31 -7.64 7.33
CA ASN A 75 11.86 -6.45 7.96
C ASN A 75 10.78 -5.57 8.60
N GLY A 76 9.54 -5.68 8.13
CA GLY A 76 8.42 -4.84 8.58
C GLY A 76 8.54 -3.39 8.10
N PHE A 77 7.50 -2.61 8.39
CA PHE A 77 7.50 -1.18 8.14
C PHE A 77 6.61 -0.45 9.15
N ASN A 78 7.24 0.29 10.08
CA ASN A 78 6.55 1.05 11.13
C ASN A 78 5.47 0.22 11.84
N ASN A 79 4.23 0.72 11.88
CA ASN A 79 3.05 0.10 12.48
C ASN A 79 2.25 -0.80 11.51
N PHE A 80 2.77 -1.09 10.32
CA PHE A 80 2.09 -1.96 9.38
C PHE A 80 2.39 -3.44 9.63
N ASP A 81 1.33 -4.24 9.73
CA ASP A 81 1.38 -5.68 9.57
C ASP A 81 1.43 -6.02 8.08
N LEU A 82 2.56 -6.57 7.64
CA LEU A 82 2.84 -6.87 6.23
C LEU A 82 2.67 -8.35 5.96
N THR A 83 1.96 -8.70 4.88
CA THR A 83 1.78 -10.09 4.46
C THR A 83 1.96 -10.22 2.96
N TYR A 84 2.79 -11.19 2.56
CA TYR A 84 2.87 -11.63 1.17
C TYR A 84 1.88 -12.77 0.95
N ILE A 85 1.01 -12.61 -0.03
CA ILE A 85 -0.02 -13.57 -0.41
C ILE A 85 0.41 -14.24 -1.71
N GLU A 86 0.15 -15.54 -1.83
CA GLU A 86 0.40 -16.31 -3.05
C GLU A 86 -0.19 -15.61 -4.29
N GLY A 87 0.56 -15.59 -5.39
CA GLY A 87 0.21 -14.83 -6.60
C GLY A 87 0.83 -13.44 -6.70
N GLY A 88 1.78 -13.08 -5.82
CA GLY A 88 2.51 -11.81 -5.94
C GLY A 88 1.80 -10.62 -5.31
N ILE A 89 0.80 -10.85 -4.45
CA ILE A 89 0.03 -9.79 -3.80
C ILE A 89 0.72 -9.42 -2.48
N LEU A 90 0.91 -8.13 -2.25
CA LEU A 90 1.46 -7.63 -0.99
C LEU A 90 0.41 -6.81 -0.25
N SER A 91 0.09 -7.22 0.98
CA SER A 91 -0.86 -6.57 1.86
C SER A 91 -0.13 -5.86 3.00
N ALA A 92 -0.62 -4.68 3.36
CA ALA A 92 -0.20 -3.93 4.53
C ALA A 92 -1.44 -3.49 5.31
N LYS A 93 -1.47 -3.76 6.62
CA LYS A 93 -2.59 -3.40 7.50
C LYS A 93 -2.11 -2.54 8.65
N THR A 94 -2.89 -1.56 9.05
CA THR A 94 -2.67 -0.80 10.28
C THR A 94 -4.00 -0.45 10.92
N GLU A 95 -4.00 -0.32 12.24
CA GLU A 95 -5.12 0.23 13.00
C GLU A 95 -5.07 1.77 12.95
N LEU A 96 -6.23 2.40 12.81
CA LEU A 96 -6.42 3.85 12.88
C LEU A 96 -6.84 4.25 14.30
N GLU A 97 -6.79 5.54 14.65
CA GLU A 97 -7.06 6.05 16.00
C GLU A 97 -8.40 5.59 16.60
N ASN A 98 -9.40 5.33 15.76
CA ASN A 98 -10.75 4.92 16.17
C ASN A 98 -10.93 3.38 16.26
N GLY A 99 -9.88 2.60 16.04
CA GLY A 99 -9.91 1.13 15.99
C GLY A 99 -10.31 0.54 14.63
N SER A 100 -10.62 1.36 13.62
CA SER A 100 -10.82 0.88 12.25
C SER A 100 -9.51 0.38 11.66
N VAL A 101 -9.57 -0.66 10.83
CA VAL A 101 -8.38 -1.21 10.16
C VAL A 101 -8.30 -0.68 8.74
N LEU A 102 -7.22 0.03 8.45
CA LEU A 102 -6.83 0.38 7.09
C LEU A 102 -6.04 -0.78 6.49
N ASN A 103 -6.45 -1.23 5.31
CA ASN A 103 -5.76 -2.28 4.57
C ASN A 103 -5.42 -1.79 3.17
N LEU A 104 -4.15 -1.92 2.79
CA LEU A 104 -3.61 -1.65 1.47
C LEU A 104 -3.21 -2.98 0.85
N LYS A 105 -3.69 -3.29 -0.35
CA LYS A 105 -3.28 -4.47 -1.12
C LYS A 105 -2.75 -4.06 -2.49
N MET A 106 -1.51 -4.44 -2.76
CA MET A 106 -0.85 -4.24 -4.04
C MET A 106 -1.02 -5.49 -4.90
N PHE A 107 -1.68 -5.35 -6.05
CA PHE A 107 -1.88 -6.39 -7.04
C PHE A 107 -0.92 -6.17 -8.22
N PRO A 108 -0.11 -7.17 -8.58
CA PRO A 108 0.74 -7.10 -9.77
C PRO A 108 -0.12 -7.14 -11.05
N ASP A 109 0.37 -6.51 -12.12
CA ASP A 109 -0.13 -6.79 -13.48
C ASP A 109 0.66 -7.98 -14.00
N PHE A 110 0.10 -9.18 -13.95
CA PHE A 110 0.64 -10.37 -14.63
C PHE A 110 -0.36 -10.86 -15.67
#